data_AF-A0A2E2USF0-F1
#
_entry.id   AF-A0A2E2USF0-F1
#
_cell.length_a   1.000
_cell.length_b   1.000
_cell.length_c   1.000
_cell.angle_alpha   90.00
_cell.angle_beta   90.00
_cell.angle_gamma   90.00
#
_symmetry.space_group_name_H-M   'P 1'
#
loop_
_entity.id
_entity.type
_entity.pdbx_description
1 polymer ?
#
loop_
_entity_poly.entity_id
_entity_poly.type
_entity_poly.pdbx_seq_one_letter_code
_entity_poly.pdbx_strand_id
1 'polypeptide(L)'
;MKTKISLSIIGAFNVLMSLVMALTVKNLLPKMLNTDLPEAIRMTEIMHYGLFPAILIIGLICLLCRNSSLEVAKKILLCYIIGTSILMFVFFSVFANEPLMNFGIEMVIPDIIVYTVSIVGYFTAK
;
A
#
# COMPACT_ATOMS: atom_id res chain seq x y z
N MET A 1 -21.44 3.38 1.99
CA MET A 1 -20.91 2.13 1.41
C MET A 1 -20.99 1.04 2.48
N LYS A 2 -21.40 -0.19 2.16
CA LYS A 2 -21.25 -1.28 3.15
C LYS A 2 -19.76 -1.44 3.43
N THR A 3 -19.35 -1.42 4.69
CA THR A 3 -17.92 -1.55 5.10
C THR A 3 -17.25 -2.77 4.48
N LYS A 4 -18.02 -3.85 4.32
CA LYS A 4 -17.63 -5.05 3.57
C LYS A 4 -17.04 -4.76 2.19
N ILE A 5 -17.64 -3.84 1.43
CA ILE A 5 -17.18 -3.50 0.07
C ILE A 5 -15.84 -2.77 0.17
N SER A 6 -15.72 -1.79 1.07
CA SER A 6 -14.48 -1.05 1.29
C SER A 6 -13.33 -1.99 1.69
N LEU A 7 -13.58 -2.85 2.68
CA LEU A 7 -12.61 -3.84 3.15
C LEU A 7 -12.26 -4.87 2.06
N SER A 8 -13.21 -5.25 1.23
CA SER A 8 -12.95 -6.12 0.07
C SER A 8 -12.04 -5.46 -0.97
N ILE A 9 -12.29 -4.20 -1.33
CA ILE A 9 -11.48 -3.47 -2.31
C ILE A 9 -10.06 -3.27 -1.77
N ILE A 10 -9.94 -2.72 -0.55
CA ILE A 10 -8.65 -2.48 0.10
C ILE A 10 -7.89 -3.80 0.27
N GLY A 11 -8.58 -4.84 0.74
CA GLY A 11 -7.99 -6.15 0.96
C GLY A 11 -7.46 -6.78 -0.33
N ALA A 12 -8.28 -6.82 -1.39
CA ALA A 12 -7.88 -7.38 -2.68
C ALA A 12 -6.71 -6.61 -3.29
N PHE A 13 -6.72 -5.27 -3.21
CA PHE A 13 -5.63 -4.43 -3.68
C PHE A 13 -4.31 -4.75 -2.97
N ASN A 14 -4.30 -4.75 -1.63
CA ASN A 14 -3.07 -5.01 -0.87
C ASN A 14 -2.54 -6.43 -1.10
N VAL A 15 -3.43 -7.44 -1.19
CA VAL A 15 -3.01 -8.80 -1.58
C VAL A 15 -2.36 -8.78 -2.96
N LEU A 16 -3.00 -8.18 -3.97
CA LEU A 16 -2.44 -8.10 -5.32
C LEU A 16 -1.08 -7.40 -5.33
N MET A 17 -0.97 -6.23 -4.71
CA MET A 17 0.27 -5.46 -4.64
C MET A 17 1.39 -6.21 -3.92
N SER A 18 1.07 -6.94 -2.84
CA SER A 18 2.06 -7.77 -2.15
C SER A 18 2.60 -8.90 -3.05
N LEU A 19 1.75 -9.51 -3.88
CA LEU A 19 2.16 -10.57 -4.80
C LEU A 19 2.96 -10.01 -5.97
N VAL A 20 2.55 -8.85 -6.51
CA VAL A 20 3.33 -8.12 -7.53
C VAL A 20 4.72 -7.83 -6.97
N MET A 21 4.82 -7.30 -5.76
CA MET A 21 6.08 -7.02 -5.09
C MET A 21 6.94 -8.28 -4.94
N ALA A 22 6.38 -9.37 -4.41
CA ALA A 22 7.10 -10.62 -4.18
C ALA A 22 7.64 -11.24 -5.48
N LEU A 23 6.86 -11.20 -6.56
CA LEU A 23 7.16 -11.92 -7.80
C LEU A 23 7.88 -11.07 -8.85
N THR A 24 7.74 -9.75 -8.81
CA THR A 24 8.18 -8.87 -9.90
C THR A 24 9.14 -7.77 -9.48
N VAL A 25 9.54 -7.67 -8.20
CA VAL A 25 10.45 -6.61 -7.72
C VAL A 25 11.68 -6.42 -8.61
N LYS A 26 12.36 -7.50 -9.01
CA LYS A 26 13.56 -7.43 -9.86
C LYS A 26 13.33 -6.69 -11.18
N ASN A 27 12.14 -6.82 -11.75
CA ASN A 27 11.76 -6.15 -13.00
C ASN A 27 11.30 -4.71 -12.79
N LEU A 28 10.91 -4.35 -11.55
CA LEU A 28 10.44 -3.01 -11.19
C LEU A 28 11.59 -2.11 -10.73
N LEU A 29 12.65 -2.65 -10.13
CA LEU A 29 13.79 -1.87 -9.60
C LEU A 29 14.38 -0.87 -10.59
N PRO A 30 14.62 -1.19 -11.88
CA PRO A 30 15.15 -0.22 -12.83
C PRO A 30 14.21 0.96 -13.12
N LYS A 31 12.92 0.83 -12.80
CA LYS A 31 11.94 1.92 -12.93
C LYS A 31 11.83 2.74 -11.65
N MET A 32 12.18 2.16 -10.50
CA MET A 32 12.06 2.77 -9.18
C MET A 32 13.32 3.54 -8.77
N LEU A 33 14.48 3.09 -9.25
CA LEU A 33 15.79 3.66 -8.93
C LEU A 33 16.38 4.43 -10.11
N ASN A 34 17.07 5.51 -9.81
CA ASN A 34 17.85 6.30 -10.75
C ASN A 34 19.36 6.00 -10.59
N THR A 35 19.71 4.71 -10.52
CA THR A 35 21.10 4.25 -10.37
C THR A 35 21.27 2.82 -10.85
N ASP A 36 22.47 2.52 -11.35
CA ASP A 36 22.92 1.19 -11.73
C ASP A 36 23.84 0.54 -10.66
N LEU A 37 23.99 1.17 -9.49
CA LEU A 37 24.82 0.65 -8.40
C LEU A 37 24.24 -0.69 -7.87
N PRO A 38 24.98 -1.81 -7.97
CA PRO A 38 24.48 -3.12 -7.60
C PRO A 38 24.04 -3.22 -6.12
N GLU A 39 24.75 -2.55 -5.22
CA GLU A 39 24.45 -2.54 -3.79
C GLU A 39 23.11 -1.85 -3.52
N ALA A 40 22.84 -0.71 -4.16
CA ALA A 40 21.57 0.01 -4.01
C ALA A 40 20.40 -0.82 -4.53
N ILE A 41 20.55 -1.42 -5.72
CA ILE A 41 19.55 -2.31 -6.32
C ILE A 41 19.26 -3.49 -5.38
N ARG A 42 20.32 -4.13 -4.85
CA ARG A 42 20.17 -5.28 -3.96
C ARG A 42 19.52 -4.90 -2.63
N MET A 43 19.86 -3.75 -2.05
CA MET A 43 19.23 -3.26 -0.82
C MET A 43 17.75 -3.01 -1.02
N THR A 44 17.35 -2.34 -2.11
CA THR A 44 15.94 -2.09 -2.41
C THR A 44 15.19 -3.40 -2.68
N GLU A 45 15.80 -4.38 -3.34
CA GLU A 45 15.22 -5.71 -3.53
C GLU A 45 14.91 -6.39 -2.19
N ILE A 46 15.89 -6.45 -1.28
CA ILE A 46 15.73 -7.07 0.04
C ILE A 46 14.69 -6.33 0.88
N MET A 47 14.64 -5.00 0.80
CA MET A 47 13.62 -4.20 1.47
C MET A 47 12.20 -4.61 1.03
N HIS A 48 11.98 -4.78 -0.27
CA HIS A 48 10.68 -5.22 -0.79
C HIS A 48 10.35 -6.66 -0.41
N TYR A 49 11.35 -7.54 -0.28
CA TYR A 49 11.14 -8.86 0.30
C TYR A 49 10.69 -8.82 1.77
N GLY A 50 11.17 -7.84 2.54
CA GLY A 50 10.68 -7.60 3.90
C GLY A 50 9.30 -6.93 3.94
N LEU A 51 8.97 -6.11 2.94
CA LEU A 51 7.73 -5.33 2.91
C LEU A 51 6.52 -6.13 2.40
N PHE A 52 6.71 -7.04 1.44
CA PHE A 52 5.59 -7.82 0.89
C PHE A 52 4.76 -8.55 1.96
N PRO A 53 5.32 -9.24 2.99
CA PRO A 53 4.50 -9.95 3.96
C PRO A 53 3.68 -8.99 4.83
N ALA A 54 4.21 -7.79 5.11
CA ALA A 54 3.49 -6.77 5.87
C ALA A 54 2.24 -6.29 5.10
N ILE A 55 2.39 -5.98 3.82
CA ILE A 55 1.28 -5.58 2.94
C ILE A 55 0.28 -6.74 2.77
N LEU A 56 0.77 -7.96 2.62
CA LEU A 56 -0.08 -9.15 2.53
C LEU A 56 -0.93 -9.32 3.79
N ILE A 57 -0.35 -9.16 4.99
CA ILE A 57 -1.07 -9.24 6.26
C ILE A 57 -2.18 -8.19 6.32
N ILE A 58 -1.91 -6.94 5.92
CA ILE A 58 -2.93 -5.89 5.85
C ILE A 58 -4.07 -6.28 4.91
N GLY A 59 -3.73 -6.80 3.73
CA GLY A 59 -4.70 -7.28 2.75
C GLY A 59 -5.58 -8.41 3.29
N LEU A 60 -4.97 -9.40 3.94
CA LEU A 60 -5.65 -10.53 4.54
C LEU A 60 -6.55 -10.11 5.71
N ILE A 61 -6.10 -9.21 6.59
CA ILE A 61 -6.93 -8.67 7.67
C ILE A 61 -8.20 -8.04 7.08
N CYS A 62 -8.06 -7.21 6.04
CA CYS A 62 -9.22 -6.57 5.41
C CYS A 62 -10.17 -7.61 4.77
N LEU A 63 -9.65 -8.59 4.03
CA LEU A 63 -10.46 -9.61 3.38
C LEU A 63 -11.15 -10.55 4.37
N LEU A 64 -10.41 -11.07 5.36
CA LEU A 64 -10.92 -12.06 6.30
C LEU A 64 -11.86 -11.42 7.32
N CYS A 65 -11.62 -10.17 7.72
CA CYS A 65 -12.49 -9.43 8.64
C CYS A 65 -13.60 -8.64 7.92
N ARG A 66 -13.83 -8.83 6.61
CA ARG A 66 -14.83 -8.06 5.83
C ARG A 66 -16.28 -8.20 6.30
N ASN A 67 -16.58 -9.26 7.05
CA ASN A 67 -17.91 -9.52 7.63
C ASN A 67 -17.95 -9.25 9.15
N SER A 68 -16.93 -8.57 9.70
CA SER A 68 -16.91 -8.17 11.11
C SER A 68 -18.01 -7.16 11.43
N SER A 69 -18.27 -6.94 12.73
CA SER A 69 -19.21 -5.91 13.17
C SER A 69 -18.79 -4.53 12.65
N LEU A 70 -19.77 -3.62 12.50
CA LEU A 70 -19.53 -2.26 12.02
C LEU A 70 -18.41 -1.54 12.80
N GLU A 71 -18.40 -1.69 14.12
CA GLU A 71 -17.37 -1.10 14.99
C GLU A 71 -15.96 -1.58 14.64
N VAL A 72 -15.78 -2.91 14.51
CA VAL A 72 -14.49 -3.51 14.17
C VAL A 72 -14.07 -3.10 12.76
N ALA A 73 -15.00 -3.13 11.80
CA ALA A 73 -14.71 -2.72 10.43
C ALA A 73 -14.27 -1.24 10.35
N LYS A 74 -14.90 -0.34 11.11
CA LYS A 74 -14.49 1.07 11.19
C LYS A 74 -13.12 1.24 11.84
N LYS A 75 -12.77 0.44 12.86
CA LYS A 75 -11.43 0.44 13.45
C LYS A 75 -10.37 -0.01 12.45
N ILE A 76 -10.62 -1.07 11.68
CA ILE A 76 -9.71 -1.52 10.61
C ILE A 76 -9.51 -0.43 9.55
N LEU A 77 -10.59 0.20 9.09
CA LEU A 77 -10.52 1.31 8.13
C LEU A 77 -9.73 2.50 8.69
N LEU A 78 -9.92 2.84 9.96
CA LEU A 78 -9.18 3.91 10.61
C LEU A 78 -7.68 3.59 10.72
N CYS A 79 -7.31 2.36 11.10
CA CYS A 79 -5.92 1.92 11.11
C CYS A 79 -5.28 2.08 9.72
N TYR A 80 -6.00 1.67 8.67
CA TYR A 80 -5.54 1.82 7.29
C TYR A 80 -5.35 3.30 6.92
N ILE A 81 -6.34 4.16 7.21
CA ILE A 81 -6.27 5.61 6.95
C ILE A 81 -5.04 6.23 7.63
N ILE A 82 -4.79 5.92 8.91
CA ILE A 82 -3.65 6.48 9.64
C ILE A 82 -2.33 6.01 9.02
N GLY A 83 -2.18 4.70 8.80
CA GLY A 83 -0.96 4.14 8.21
C GLY A 83 -0.67 4.69 6.81
N THR A 84 -1.70 4.75 5.96
CA THR A 84 -1.57 5.27 4.60
C THR A 84 -1.35 6.79 4.59
N SER A 85 -1.88 7.55 5.55
CA SER A 85 -1.57 8.99 5.67
C SER A 85 -0.08 9.23 5.91
N ILE A 86 0.53 8.42 6.80
CA ILE A 86 1.97 8.48 7.06
C ILE A 86 2.76 8.06 5.82
N LEU A 87 2.30 7.00 5.12
CA LEU A 87 2.92 6.58 3.86
C LEU A 87 2.88 7.68 2.79
N MET A 88 1.74 8.34 2.60
CA MET A 88 1.59 9.46 1.67
C MET A 88 2.52 10.61 2.03
N PHE A 89 2.63 10.93 3.32
CA PHE A 89 3.59 11.92 3.79
C PHE A 89 5.03 11.54 3.40
N VAL A 90 5.46 10.30 3.63
CA VAL A 90 6.81 9.83 3.26
C VAL A 90 7.04 9.89 1.75
N PHE A 91 6.05 9.49 0.94
CA PHE A 91 6.14 9.57 -0.52
C PHE A 91 6.41 10.99 -1.00
N PHE A 92 5.61 11.96 -0.54
CA PHE A 92 5.70 13.33 -1.05
C PHE A 92 6.73 14.22 -0.34
N SER A 93 7.21 13.84 0.85
CA SER A 93 8.24 14.61 1.58
C SER A 93 9.65 14.03 1.49
N VAL A 94 9.78 12.70 1.44
CA VAL A 94 11.08 12.03 1.41
C VAL A 94 11.37 11.53 0.00
N PHE A 95 10.53 10.66 -0.56
CA PHE A 95 10.84 9.97 -1.82
C PHE A 95 10.86 10.93 -3.01
N ALA A 96 9.96 11.91 -3.05
CA ALA A 96 9.94 12.93 -4.07
C ALA A 96 11.20 13.81 -4.11
N ASN A 97 12.00 13.82 -3.03
CA ASN A 97 13.22 14.61 -2.90
C ASN A 97 14.51 13.76 -2.91
N GLU A 98 14.39 12.43 -3.07
CA GLU A 98 15.54 11.51 -3.00
C GLU A 98 16.14 11.30 -4.41
N PRO A 99 17.38 11.76 -4.69
CA PRO A 99 17.98 11.67 -6.02
C PRO A 99 18.14 10.23 -6.54
N LEU A 100 18.25 9.26 -5.63
CA LEU A 100 18.35 7.84 -5.97
C LEU A 100 17.02 7.23 -6.42
N MET A 101 15.89 7.88 -6.14
CA MET A 101 14.56 7.39 -6.48
C MET A 101 14.05 8.07 -7.75
N ASN A 102 13.61 7.27 -8.71
CA ASN A 102 12.86 7.77 -9.86
C ASN A 102 11.38 7.94 -9.46
N PHE A 103 11.09 8.84 -8.52
CA PHE A 103 9.76 9.02 -7.95
C PHE A 103 8.89 9.98 -8.77
N GLY A 104 7.64 9.58 -9.05
CA GLY A 104 6.64 10.38 -9.76
C GLY A 104 5.24 10.09 -9.21
N ILE A 105 4.35 11.09 -9.26
CA ILE A 105 3.00 10.98 -8.68
C ILE A 105 2.18 9.86 -9.31
N GLU A 106 2.42 9.59 -10.59
CA GLU A 106 1.80 8.53 -11.36
C GLU A 106 2.01 7.14 -10.76
N MET A 107 3.12 6.92 -10.06
CA MET A 107 3.42 5.63 -9.44
C MET A 107 2.59 5.36 -8.20
N VAL A 108 2.06 6.39 -7.55
CA VAL A 108 1.27 6.28 -6.31
C VAL A 108 -0.22 6.53 -6.51
N ILE A 109 -0.66 6.74 -7.76
CA ILE A 109 -2.08 6.86 -8.11
C ILE A 109 -2.91 5.67 -7.56
N PRO A 110 -2.48 4.40 -7.71
CA PRO A 110 -3.24 3.28 -7.17
C PRO A 110 -3.44 3.37 -5.65
N ASP A 111 -2.41 3.78 -4.92
CA ASP A 111 -2.47 3.97 -3.47
C ASP A 111 -3.39 5.14 -3.09
N ILE A 112 -3.37 6.25 -3.82
CA ILE A 112 -4.28 7.40 -3.61
C ILE A 112 -5.74 6.98 -3.79
N ILE A 113 -6.03 6.16 -4.81
CA ILE A 113 -7.39 5.66 -5.07
C ILE A 113 -7.85 4.80 -3.88
N VAL A 114 -7.03 3.86 -3.43
CA VAL A 114 -7.40 2.94 -2.34
C VAL A 114 -7.48 3.67 -1.00
N TYR A 115 -6.61 4.66 -0.78
CA TYR A 115 -6.69 5.57 0.34
C TYR A 115 -8.02 6.33 0.36
N THR A 116 -8.44 6.88 -0.79
CA THR A 116 -9.74 7.55 -0.93
C THR A 116 -10.91 6.59 -0.65
N VAL A 117 -10.84 5.35 -1.14
CA VAL A 117 -11.82 4.30 -0.85
C VAL A 117 -11.90 4.02 0.65
N SER A 118 -10.78 4.03 1.37
CA SER A 118 -10.76 3.82 2.82
C SER A 118 -11.45 4.97 3.58
N ILE A 119 -11.19 6.22 3.20
CA ILE A 119 -11.81 7.41 3.78
C ILE A 119 -13.32 7.38 3.54
N VAL A 120 -13.74 7.22 2.29
CA VAL A 120 -15.16 7.15 1.93
C VAL A 120 -15.83 5.96 2.62
N GLY A 121 -15.14 4.82 2.69
CA GLY A 121 -15.59 3.65 3.42
C GLY A 121 -15.86 3.92 4.89
N TYR A 122 -14.96 4.64 5.57
CA TYR A 122 -15.08 4.96 6.99
C TYR A 122 -16.26 5.89 7.28
N PHE A 123 -16.40 6.97 6.51
CA PHE A 123 -17.44 7.98 6.74
C PHE A 123 -18.83 7.56 6.24
N THR A 124 -18.90 6.72 5.21
CA THR A 124 -20.18 6.25 4.65
C THR A 124 -20.60 4.86 5.14
N ALA A 125 -19.84 4.28 6.06
CA ALA A 125 -20.14 3.01 6.72
C ALA A 125 -21.52 3.05 7.39
N LYS A 126 -22.38 2.11 7.04
CA LYS A 126 -23.67 1.83 7.69
C LYS A 126 -23.71 0.38 8.12
#